data_AF-A0A8T8LPT3-F1
#
_entry.id   AF-A0A8T8LPT3-F1
#
_cell.length_a   1.000
_cell.length_b   1.000
_cell.length_c   1.000
_cell.angle_alpha   90.00
_cell.angle_beta   90.00
_cell.angle_gamma   90.00
#
_symmetry.space_group_name_H-M   'P 1'
#
loop_
_entity.id
_entity.type
_entity.pdbx_description
1 polymer ?
#
loop_
_entity_poly.entity_id
_entity_poly.type
_entity_poly.pdbx_seq_one_letter_code
_entity_poly.pdbx_strand_id
1 'polypeptide(L)'
;MSDDGSTTAEEAGDDASSGSPDLPPAEEGWERETVAYRGISRRLAAHYLRNLGGKLVGTDDPAAATRVDGDGWRVTLSAEKVTAAAAIKLTEVTAEFAGDPEVLAELLPKYRQKAMRAGG
;
A
#
# COMPACT_ATOMS: atom_id res chain seq x y z
N MET A 1 -0.38 -56.32 -13.96
CA MET A 1 0.76 -55.81 -14.74
C MET A 1 0.36 -54.45 -15.25
N SER A 2 1.02 -53.33 -14.99
CA SER A 2 2.13 -53.01 -14.09
C SER A 2 2.04 -51.50 -13.88
N ASP A 3 2.54 -51.09 -12.72
CA ASP A 3 2.89 -49.74 -12.32
C ASP A 3 3.88 -49.09 -13.32
N ASP A 4 3.74 -47.80 -13.60
CA ASP A 4 4.87 -46.87 -13.66
C ASP A 4 4.36 -45.44 -13.46
N GLY A 5 4.71 -44.88 -12.32
CA GLY A 5 4.50 -43.48 -12.01
C GLY A 5 5.52 -42.57 -12.69
N SER A 6 5.18 -41.31 -12.89
CA SER A 6 6.16 -40.25 -12.70
C SER A 6 5.48 -38.92 -12.47
N THR A 7 5.80 -38.35 -11.31
CA THR A 7 5.44 -37.03 -10.83
C THR A 7 6.08 -35.96 -11.72
N THR A 8 5.31 -35.04 -12.25
CA THR A 8 5.83 -33.72 -12.65
C THR A 8 5.26 -32.72 -11.67
N ALA A 9 6.03 -32.48 -10.63
CA ALA A 9 5.94 -31.26 -9.85
C ALA A 9 6.48 -30.15 -10.75
N GLU A 10 5.60 -29.25 -11.18
CA GLU A 10 6.00 -27.95 -11.69
C GLU A 10 5.65 -26.93 -10.61
N GLU A 11 6.59 -26.75 -9.69
CA GLU A 11 6.76 -25.45 -9.03
C GLU A 11 7.23 -24.47 -10.10
N ALA A 12 6.39 -23.50 -10.42
CA ALA A 12 6.82 -22.24 -11.01
C ALA A 12 6.33 -21.12 -10.09
N GLY A 13 6.88 -21.11 -8.87
CA GLY A 13 6.83 -19.96 -7.97
C GLY A 13 7.96 -19.00 -8.34
N ASP A 14 7.83 -18.31 -9.47
CA ASP A 14 8.64 -17.15 -9.81
C ASP A 14 7.69 -15.95 -9.92
N ASP A 15 7.14 -15.53 -8.77
CA ASP A 15 6.62 -14.17 -8.61
C ASP A 15 7.85 -13.26 -8.57
N ALA A 16 8.35 -12.94 -9.77
CA ALA A 16 9.33 -11.91 -9.97
C ALA A 16 8.73 -10.61 -9.45
N SER A 17 9.00 -10.34 -8.16
CA SER A 17 8.79 -9.07 -7.49
C SER A 17 9.49 -8.01 -8.35
N SER A 18 8.72 -7.46 -9.28
CA SER A 18 9.02 -6.23 -9.97
C SER A 18 8.89 -5.16 -8.89
N GLY A 19 9.95 -5.03 -8.10
CA GLY A 19 10.08 -4.01 -7.07
C GLY A 19 10.11 -2.68 -7.77
N SER A 20 8.92 -2.10 -8.01
CA SER A 20 8.80 -0.68 -8.30
C SER A 20 9.62 0.06 -7.24
N PRO A 21 10.49 1.01 -7.61
CA PRO A 21 11.39 1.70 -6.68
C PRO A 21 10.66 2.49 -5.58
N ASP A 22 9.33 2.57 -5.66
CA ASP A 22 8.45 3.22 -4.68
C ASP A 22 7.82 2.24 -3.66
N LEU A 23 8.05 0.92 -3.74
CA LEU A 23 7.44 -0.01 -2.77
C LEU A 23 8.14 0.04 -1.39
N PRO A 24 7.40 -0.03 -0.27
CA PRO A 24 8.02 -0.14 1.04
C PRO A 24 8.77 -1.48 1.16
N PRO A 25 9.89 -1.52 1.92
CA PRO A 25 10.58 -2.77 2.17
C PRO A 25 9.65 -3.72 2.94
N ALA A 26 9.56 -4.96 2.46
CA ALA A 26 8.76 -6.03 3.07
C ALA A 26 9.67 -7.03 3.80
N GLU A 27 9.15 -7.67 4.84
CA GLU A 27 9.81 -8.78 5.52
C GLU A 27 9.26 -10.12 5.01
N GLU A 28 9.93 -11.22 5.34
CA GLU A 28 9.44 -12.56 4.98
C GLU A 28 8.05 -12.81 5.59
N GLY A 29 7.11 -13.27 4.77
CA GLY A 29 5.71 -13.46 5.17
C GLY A 29 4.86 -12.20 5.16
N TRP A 30 5.41 -11.02 4.84
CA TRP A 30 4.59 -9.81 4.67
C TRP A 30 3.86 -9.79 3.33
N GLU A 31 2.62 -9.35 3.37
CA GLU A 31 1.79 -9.09 2.19
C GLU A 31 1.90 -7.63 1.74
N ARG A 32 1.50 -7.38 0.49
CA ARG A 32 1.43 -6.03 -0.09
C ARG A 32 0.01 -5.71 -0.52
N GLU A 33 -0.37 -4.46 -0.31
CA GLU A 33 -1.65 -3.93 -0.77
C GLU A 33 -1.48 -2.51 -1.28
N THR A 34 -2.14 -2.16 -2.37
CA THR A 34 -2.11 -0.79 -2.91
C THR A 34 -3.49 -0.16 -2.83
N VAL A 35 -3.56 1.07 -2.34
CA VAL A 35 -4.79 1.84 -2.28
C VAL A 35 -4.56 3.25 -2.80
N ALA A 36 -5.39 3.66 -3.76
CA ALA A 36 -5.34 4.99 -4.36
C ALA A 36 -6.60 5.79 -4.04
N TYR A 37 -6.43 7.08 -3.74
CA TYR A 37 -7.52 8.01 -3.46
C TYR A 37 -7.39 9.29 -4.26
N ARG A 38 -8.49 9.69 -4.90
CA ARG A 38 -8.61 10.94 -5.63
C ARG A 38 -9.21 12.04 -4.77
N GLY A 39 -8.78 13.27 -5.00
CA GLY A 39 -9.32 14.45 -4.32
C GLY A 39 -8.77 14.68 -2.90
N ILE A 40 -7.80 13.88 -2.46
CA ILE A 40 -7.11 14.08 -1.17
C ILE A 40 -5.67 14.56 -1.38
N SER A 41 -5.06 15.06 -0.30
CA SER A 41 -3.65 15.45 -0.29
C SER A 41 -2.79 14.40 0.41
N ARG A 42 -1.50 14.31 0.03
CA ARG A 42 -0.52 13.46 0.71
C ARG A 42 -0.41 13.76 2.20
N ARG A 43 -0.48 15.05 2.57
CA ARG A 43 -0.54 15.50 3.98
C ARG A 43 -1.66 14.81 4.75
N LEU A 44 -2.85 14.71 4.17
CA LEU A 44 -4.00 14.07 4.81
C LEU A 44 -3.80 12.55 4.95
N ALA A 45 -3.31 11.89 3.91
CA ALA A 45 -2.99 10.45 3.94
C ALA A 45 -1.95 10.13 5.03
N ALA A 46 -0.83 10.87 5.05
CA ALA A 46 0.21 10.73 6.06
C ALA A 46 -0.32 10.99 7.48
N HIS A 47 -1.19 11.99 7.65
CA HIS A 47 -1.81 12.27 8.95
C HIS A 47 -2.69 11.11 9.43
N TYR A 48 -3.44 10.44 8.54
CA TYR A 48 -4.23 9.28 8.92
C TYR A 48 -3.37 8.08 9.31
N LEU A 49 -2.30 7.80 8.56
CA LEU A 49 -1.37 6.73 8.90
C LEU A 49 -0.71 6.95 10.27
N ARG A 50 -0.39 8.21 10.62
CA ARG A 50 0.08 8.55 11.97
C ARG A 50 -0.96 8.28 13.06
N ASN A 51 -2.22 8.60 12.80
CA ASN A 51 -3.30 8.32 13.76
C ASN A 51 -3.55 6.82 13.94
N LEU A 52 -3.10 5.99 12.99
CA LEU A 52 -3.13 4.53 13.06
C LEU A 52 -1.84 3.95 13.70
N GLY A 53 -1.00 4.79 14.31
CA GLY A 53 0.23 4.37 14.99
C GLY A 53 1.50 4.49 14.14
N GLY A 54 1.40 4.96 12.90
CA GLY A 54 2.55 5.17 12.01
C GLY A 54 3.44 6.35 12.42
N LYS A 55 4.70 6.30 12.01
CA LYS A 55 5.70 7.36 12.19
C LYS A 55 6.29 7.74 10.84
N LEU A 56 6.42 9.04 10.59
CA LEU A 56 7.03 9.52 9.36
C LEU A 56 8.52 9.18 9.34
N VAL A 57 9.02 8.75 8.19
CA VAL A 57 10.43 8.43 7.98
C VAL A 57 11.03 9.45 7.01
N GLY A 58 12.18 10.00 7.36
CA GLY A 58 12.92 10.97 6.52
C GLY A 58 12.38 12.40 6.54
N THR A 59 11.28 12.68 7.24
CA THR A 59 10.74 14.04 7.42
C THR A 59 9.78 14.11 8.61
N ASP A 60 9.64 15.31 9.19
CA ASP A 60 8.62 15.63 10.19
C ASP A 60 7.38 16.32 9.59
N ASP A 61 7.44 16.76 8.32
CA ASP A 61 6.31 17.39 7.63
C ASP A 61 5.44 16.36 6.89
N PRO A 62 4.16 16.18 7.29
CA PRO A 62 3.26 15.25 6.60
C PRO A 62 3.05 15.58 5.10
N ALA A 63 3.22 16.83 4.67
CA ALA A 63 3.11 17.15 3.23
C ALA A 63 4.30 16.64 2.40
N ALA A 64 5.47 16.51 3.02
CA ALA A 64 6.68 15.97 2.41
C ALA A 64 6.82 14.46 2.59
N ALA A 65 6.00 13.84 3.45
CA ALA A 65 6.10 12.41 3.77
C ALA A 65 5.94 11.52 2.55
N THR A 66 6.98 10.73 2.26
CA THR A 66 6.96 9.66 1.25
C THR A 66 6.98 8.27 1.87
N ARG A 67 7.24 8.17 3.18
CA ARG A 67 7.27 6.91 3.91
C ARG A 67 6.75 7.04 5.33
N VAL A 68 5.98 6.04 5.76
CA VAL A 68 5.45 5.90 7.12
C VAL A 68 5.66 4.46 7.59
N ASP A 69 6.31 4.28 8.73
CA ASP A 69 6.54 2.96 9.34
C ASP A 69 5.69 2.83 10.61
N GLY A 70 4.98 1.72 10.75
CA GLY A 70 4.19 1.35 11.91
C GLY A 70 4.61 0.00 12.48
N ASP A 71 3.88 -0.48 13.47
CA ASP A 71 4.15 -1.77 14.10
C ASP A 71 3.61 -2.91 13.23
N GLY A 72 4.51 -3.72 12.66
CA GLY A 72 4.16 -4.80 11.73
C GLY A 72 3.71 -4.34 10.34
N TRP A 73 3.89 -3.06 9.98
CA TRP A 73 3.55 -2.56 8.65
C TRP A 73 4.38 -1.33 8.23
N ARG A 74 4.47 -1.09 6.93
CA ARG A 74 5.13 0.06 6.30
C ARG A 74 4.32 0.54 5.11
N VAL A 75 4.41 1.84 4.83
CA VAL A 75 3.72 2.48 3.71
C VAL A 75 4.64 3.44 3.00
N THR A 76 4.62 3.41 1.67
CA THR A 76 5.10 4.51 0.84
C THR A 76 3.93 5.30 0.25
N LEU A 77 4.15 6.60 0.08
CA LEU A 77 3.15 7.55 -0.39
C LEU A 77 3.66 8.30 -1.62
N SER A 78 2.95 8.14 -2.73
CA SER A 78 3.14 8.95 -3.93
C SER A 78 1.89 9.81 -4.18
N ALA A 79 2.08 10.94 -4.86
CA ALA A 79 0.99 11.86 -5.18
C ALA A 79 1.19 12.49 -6.55
N GLU A 80 0.16 12.42 -7.38
CA GLU A 80 0.20 12.88 -8.76
C GLU A 80 -1.08 13.63 -9.17
N LYS A 81 -1.01 14.35 -10.29
CA LYS A 81 -2.17 15.05 -10.87
C LYS A 81 -2.77 14.20 -11.99
N VAL A 82 -3.93 13.62 -11.73
CA VAL A 82 -4.68 12.79 -12.70
C VAL A 82 -5.82 13.58 -13.33
N THR A 83 -6.22 13.18 -14.54
CA THR A 83 -7.39 13.75 -15.21
C THR A 83 -8.63 12.95 -14.82
N ALA A 84 -9.63 13.62 -14.26
CA ALA A 84 -10.97 13.10 -14.03
C ALA A 84 -11.91 13.49 -15.20
N ALA A 85 -13.20 13.20 -15.05
CA ALA A 85 -14.20 13.56 -16.04
C ALA A 85 -14.14 15.06 -16.42
N ALA A 86 -14.46 15.37 -17.67
CA ALA A 86 -14.52 16.73 -18.21
C ALA A 86 -13.23 17.56 -18.00
N ALA A 87 -12.06 16.93 -18.14
CA ALA A 87 -10.74 17.56 -18.06
C ALA A 87 -10.35 18.15 -16.68
N ILE A 88 -11.11 17.87 -15.61
CA ILE A 88 -10.78 18.29 -14.26
C ILE A 88 -9.51 17.57 -13.78
N LYS A 89 -8.52 18.32 -13.28
CA LYS A 89 -7.31 17.74 -12.68
C LYS A 89 -7.50 17.54 -11.18
N LEU A 90 -7.44 16.30 -10.73
CA LEU A 90 -7.48 15.93 -9.32
C LEU A 90 -6.11 15.48 -8.85
N THR A 91 -5.83 15.71 -7.57
CA THR A 91 -4.71 15.00 -6.94
C THR A 91 -5.14 13.57 -6.68
N GLU A 92 -4.34 12.61 -7.09
CA GLU A 92 -4.41 11.22 -6.67
C GLU A 92 -3.25 10.96 -5.72
N VAL A 93 -3.54 10.30 -4.60
CA VAL A 93 -2.53 9.83 -3.65
C VAL A 93 -2.60 8.31 -3.65
N THR A 94 -1.46 7.68 -3.91
CA THR A 94 -1.31 6.23 -3.86
C THR A 94 -0.54 5.89 -2.60
N ALA A 95 -1.09 4.95 -1.83
CA ALA A 95 -0.48 4.37 -0.66
C ALA A 95 -0.22 2.89 -0.92
N GLU A 96 1.06 2.52 -0.91
CA GLU A 96 1.50 1.13 -1.08
C GLU A 96 1.91 0.59 0.28
N PHE A 97 1.22 -0.44 0.74
CA PHE A 97 1.40 -1.08 2.02
C PHE A 97 2.27 -2.32 1.86
N ALA A 98 3.14 -2.57 2.83
CA ALA A 98 3.70 -3.89 3.10
C ALA A 98 3.60 -4.16 4.60
N GLY A 99 3.19 -5.36 5.01
CA GLY A 99 3.04 -5.68 6.42
C GLY A 99 2.58 -7.10 6.68
N ASP A 100 2.55 -7.46 7.96
CA ASP A 100 1.98 -8.71 8.41
C ASP A 100 0.50 -8.84 7.96
N PRO A 101 0.07 -10.00 7.44
CA PRO A 101 -1.29 -10.19 6.92
C PRO A 101 -2.39 -9.85 7.94
N GLU A 102 -2.22 -10.24 9.21
CA GLU A 102 -3.19 -9.99 10.28
C GLU A 102 -3.25 -8.50 10.62
N VAL A 103 -2.08 -7.85 10.65
CA VAL A 103 -1.96 -6.41 10.88
C VAL A 103 -2.61 -5.61 9.74
N LEU A 104 -2.35 -5.99 8.49
CA LEU A 104 -2.95 -5.34 7.32
C LEU A 104 -4.46 -5.55 7.27
N ALA A 105 -4.96 -6.74 7.63
CA ALA A 105 -6.38 -7.04 7.70
C ALA A 105 -7.13 -6.15 8.70
N GLU A 106 -6.48 -5.75 9.80
CA GLU A 106 -7.06 -4.79 10.76
C GLU A 106 -6.89 -3.33 10.29
N LEU A 107 -5.75 -2.99 9.69
CA LEU A 107 -5.38 -1.63 9.34
C LEU A 107 -6.11 -1.10 8.09
N LEU A 108 -6.17 -1.89 7.03
CA LEU A 108 -6.71 -1.48 5.73
C LEU A 108 -8.19 -1.06 5.81
N PRO A 109 -9.08 -1.77 6.53
CA PRO A 109 -10.46 -1.31 6.70
C PRO A 109 -10.54 0.06 7.38
N LYS A 110 -9.73 0.32 8.40
CA LYS A 110 -9.71 1.60 9.13
C LYS A 110 -9.20 2.74 8.24
N TYR A 111 -8.17 2.46 7.43
CA TYR A 111 -7.64 3.42 6.46
C TYR A 111 -8.67 3.74 5.37
N ARG A 112 -9.35 2.71 4.83
CA ARG A 112 -10.38 2.83 3.78
C ARG A 112 -11.65 3.52 4.23
N GLN A 113 -12.13 3.24 5.45
CA GLN A 113 -13.41 3.77 5.95
C GLN A 113 -13.41 5.30 6.04
N LYS A 114 -12.26 5.92 6.31
CA LYS A 114 -12.15 7.38 6.41
C LYS A 114 -12.10 8.08 5.04
N ALA A 115 -11.64 7.39 4.01
CA ALA A 115 -11.61 7.92 2.65
C ALA A 115 -13.00 8.00 1.99
N MET A 116 -13.95 7.15 2.40
CA MET A 116 -15.32 7.16 1.87
C MET A 116 -16.26 8.17 2.54
N ARG A 117 -15.95 8.65 3.76
CA ARG A 117 -16.86 9.56 4.50
C ARG A 117 -16.73 11.05 4.16
N ALA A 118 -15.85 11.40 3.21
CA ALA A 118 -15.71 12.76 2.69
C ALA A 118 -16.35 12.93 1.29
N GLY A 119 -16.96 11.87 0.74
CA GLY A 119 -17.69 11.90 -0.53
C GLY A 119 -19.12 11.41 -0.34
N GLY A 120 -19.94 12.21 0.35
CA GLY A 120 -21.39 12.22 0.16
C GLY A 120 -21.75 13.41 -0.70
#